data_AF-A0A1D7NP84-F1
#
_entry.id   AF-A0A1D7NP84-F1
#
_cell.length_a   1.000
_cell.length_b   1.000
_cell.length_c   1.000
_cell.angle_alpha   90.00
_cell.angle_beta   90.00
_cell.angle_gamma   90.00
#
_symmetry.space_group_name_H-M   'P 1'
#
loop_
_entity.id
_entity.type
_entity.pdbx_description
1 polymer ?
#
loop_
_entity_poly.entity_id
_entity_poly.type
_entity_poly.pdbx_seq_one_letter_code
_entity_poly.pdbx_strand_id
1 'polypeptide(L)'
;MSSWAIVALVGIIVIGLVEFAKTRAGIVKDKHGNEQFAPRDNGQSDAELEAARRELSELRERVKVLERIATDSNTGEAREQARIAAEIEALRGLPAARQEKSE
;
A
#
# COMPACT_ATOMS: atom_id res chain seq x y z
N MET A 1 -18.65 5.17 11.75
CA MET A 1 -17.51 5.67 12.53
C MET A 1 -17.49 7.18 12.42
N SER A 2 -17.40 7.89 13.56
CA SER A 2 -17.51 9.36 13.59
C SER A 2 -16.38 10.00 12.79
N SER A 3 -16.71 10.95 11.92
CA SER A 3 -15.75 11.74 11.13
C SER A 3 -14.68 12.43 12.00
N TRP A 4 -14.97 12.62 13.28
CA TRP A 4 -14.04 13.16 14.27
C TRP A 4 -12.87 12.22 14.59
N ALA A 5 -13.07 10.90 14.50
CA ALA A 5 -12.01 9.91 14.73
C ALA A 5 -10.92 9.97 13.64
N ILE A 6 -11.29 10.30 12.40
CA ILE A 6 -10.34 10.48 11.29
C ILE A 6 -9.48 11.71 11.53
N VAL A 7 -10.07 12.82 12.00
CA VAL A 7 -9.33 14.05 12.33
C VAL A 7 -8.34 13.81 13.48
N ALA A 8 -8.77 13.09 14.53
CA ALA A 8 -7.90 12.73 15.64
C ALA A 8 -6.73 11.83 15.18
N LEU A 9 -7.01 10.85 14.31
CA LEU A 9 -5.99 9.96 13.76
C LEU A 9 -4.96 10.73 12.92
N VAL A 10 -5.42 11.61 12.03
CA VAL A 10 -4.55 12.45 11.19
C VAL A 10 -3.69 13.38 12.07
N GLY A 11 -4.27 13.96 13.12
CA GLY A 11 -3.53 14.79 14.07
C GLY A 11 -2.39 14.04 14.75
N ILE A 12 -2.63 12.81 15.21
CA ILE A 12 -1.61 11.97 15.84
C ILE A 12 -0.49 11.62 14.84
N ILE A 13 -0.84 11.29 13.59
CA ILE A 13 0.13 10.96 12.54
C ILE A 13 1.01 12.17 12.21
N VAL A 14 0.43 13.36 12.08
CA VAL A 14 1.17 14.60 11.77
C VAL A 14 2.12 14.96 12.91
N ILE A 15 1.68 14.87 14.18
CA ILE A 15 2.53 15.12 15.35
C ILE A 15 3.69 14.11 15.39
N GLY A 16 3.40 12.83 15.15
CA GLY A 16 4.43 11.78 15.10
C GLY A 16 5.48 12.03 14.01
N LEU A 17 5.06 12.47 12.81
CA LEU A 17 5.99 12.80 11.73
C LEU A 17 6.87 14.01 12.06
N VAL A 18 6.30 15.06 12.67
CA VAL A 18 7.06 16.27 13.03
C VAL A 18 8.10 16.00 14.10
N GLU A 19 7.75 15.25 15.15
CA GLU A 19 8.68 14.86 16.20
C GLU A 19 9.77 13.90 15.68
N PHE A 20 9.40 12.97 14.80
CA PHE A 20 10.36 12.11 14.11
C PHE A 20 11.31 12.91 13.20
N ALA A 21 10.80 13.92 12.49
CA ALA A 21 11.63 14.78 11.65
C ALA A 21 12.58 15.65 12.48
N LYS A 22 12.11 16.20 13.61
CA LYS A 22 12.94 17.01 14.55
C LYS A 22 14.05 16.19 15.19
N THR A 23 13.76 14.97 15.63
CA THR A 23 14.79 14.05 16.17
C THR A 23 15.80 13.64 15.08
N ARG A 24 15.34 13.40 13.84
CA ARG A 24 16.24 13.17 12.68
C ARG A 24 17.05 14.39 12.25
N ALA A 25 16.57 15.61 12.53
CA ALA A 25 17.26 16.84 12.20
C ALA A 25 18.40 17.18 13.16
N GLY A 26 18.52 16.48 14.31
CA GLY A 26 19.65 16.62 15.23
C GLY A 26 19.73 17.98 15.91
N ILE A 27 18.61 18.70 16.04
CA ILE A 27 18.56 20.00 16.71
C ILE A 27 18.46 19.74 18.21
N VAL A 28 19.59 19.87 18.92
CA VAL A 28 19.63 19.75 20.38
C VAL A 28 19.64 21.14 20.98
N LYS A 29 18.69 21.40 21.87
CA LYS A 29 18.60 22.67 22.59
C LYS A 29 19.62 22.64 23.73
N ASP A 30 20.58 23.54 23.69
CA ASP A 30 21.53 23.74 24.78
C ASP A 30 20.80 24.30 26.02
N LYS A 31 21.38 24.14 27.22
CA LYS A 31 20.83 24.59 28.51
C LYS A 31 20.53 26.09 28.55
N HIS A 32 21.09 26.86 27.62
CA HIS A 32 20.89 28.29 27.44
C HIS A 32 19.84 28.67 26.39
N GLY A 33 19.14 27.70 25.81
CA GLY A 33 18.04 27.94 24.88
C GLY A 33 18.44 28.22 23.44
N ASN A 34 19.74 28.13 23.12
CA ASN A 34 20.26 28.25 21.76
C ASN A 34 20.13 26.92 21.02
N GLU A 35 19.67 26.97 19.77
CA GLU A 35 19.61 25.82 18.87
C GLU A 35 21.01 25.56 18.33
N GLN A 36 21.66 24.47 18.74
CA GLN A 36 22.91 24.01 18.14
C GLN A 36 22.63 22.73 17.34
N PHE A 37 23.13 22.69 16.09
CA PHE A 37 23.16 21.46 15.31
C PHE A 37 24.07 20.46 16.03
N ALA A 38 23.53 19.32 16.45
CA ALA A 38 24.36 18.25 16.97
C ALA A 38 25.37 17.83 15.87
N PRO A 39 26.66 17.63 16.22
CA PRO A 39 27.62 17.04 15.29
C PRO A 39 27.09 15.69 14.85
N ARG A 40 26.57 15.62 13.62
CA ARG A 40 26.13 14.38 13.00
C ARG A 40 27.42 13.61 12.71
N ASP A 41 27.52 12.40 13.23
CA ASP A 41 28.65 11.52 12.95
C ASP A 41 28.53 11.05 11.49
N ASN A 42 29.18 11.81 10.61
CA ASN A 42 28.93 11.80 9.16
C ASN A 42 29.49 10.56 8.44
N GLY A 43 30.26 9.71 9.12
CA GLY A 43 30.84 8.50 8.52
C GLY A 43 29.99 7.24 8.70
N GLN A 44 29.38 7.08 9.88
CA GLN A 44 28.62 5.89 10.24
C GLN A 44 27.18 5.95 9.71
N SER A 45 26.63 7.17 9.60
CA SER A 45 25.27 7.41 9.12
C SER A 45 25.09 7.19 7.60
N ASP A 46 26.13 7.41 6.79
CA ASP A 46 26.03 7.23 5.34
C ASP A 46 25.98 5.75 4.94
N ALA A 47 26.76 4.89 5.58
CA ALA A 47 26.71 3.44 5.35
C ALA A 47 25.35 2.84 5.77
N GLU A 48 24.80 3.28 6.89
CA GLU A 48 23.47 2.88 7.35
C GLU A 48 22.36 3.42 6.42
N LEU A 49 22.50 4.64 5.90
CA LEU A 49 21.59 5.22 4.92
C LEU A 49 21.63 4.45 3.59
N GLU A 50 22.80 4.05 3.12
CA GLU A 50 22.93 3.22 1.92
C GLU A 50 22.30 1.83 2.10
N ALA A 51 22.55 1.18 3.23
CA ALA A 51 21.91 -0.10 3.57
C ALA A 51 20.38 0.03 3.59
N ALA A 52 19.86 1.06 4.27
CA ALA A 52 18.43 1.34 4.32
C ALA A 52 17.83 1.65 2.93
N ARG A 53 18.57 2.33 2.05
CA ARG A 53 18.13 2.58 0.66
C ARG A 53 18.03 1.29 -0.15
N ARG A 54 18.98 0.36 0.03
CA ARG A 54 18.95 -0.96 -0.63
C ARG A 54 17.74 -1.77 -0.16
N GLU A 55 17.53 -1.86 1.14
CA GLU A 55 16.37 -2.55 1.73
C GLU A 55 15.04 -1.96 1.24
N LEU A 56 14.93 -0.62 1.20
CA LEU A 56 13.74 0.04 0.66
C LEU A 56 13.52 -0.26 -0.82
N SER A 57 14.59 -0.36 -1.62
CA SER A 57 14.47 -0.70 -3.04
C SER A 57 13.94 -2.12 -3.24
N GLU A 58 14.43 -3.08 -2.45
CA GLU A 58 13.97 -4.47 -2.45
C GLU A 58 12.50 -4.57 -2.01
N LEU A 59 12.12 -3.87 -0.94
CA LEU A 59 10.74 -3.83 -0.47
C LEU A 59 9.80 -3.26 -1.54
N ARG A 60 10.21 -2.19 -2.26
CA ARG A 60 9.40 -1.61 -3.34
C ARG A 60 9.21 -2.57 -4.50
N GLU A 61 10.24 -3.34 -4.86
CA GLU A 61 10.12 -4.35 -5.91
C GLU A 61 9.13 -5.44 -5.53
N ARG A 62 9.22 -5.95 -4.29
CA ARG A 62 8.28 -6.96 -3.76
C ARG A 62 6.84 -6.42 -3.70
N VAL A 63 6.66 -5.19 -3.22
CA VAL A 63 5.33 -4.55 -3.18
C VAL A 63 4.75 -4.39 -4.58
N LYS A 64 5.55 -3.99 -5.57
CA LYS A 64 5.11 -3.87 -6.96
C LYS A 64 4.66 -5.22 -7.54
N VAL A 65 5.37 -6.30 -7.21
CA VAL A 65 4.96 -7.65 -7.60
C VAL A 65 3.64 -8.04 -6.93
N LEU A 66 3.48 -7.75 -5.63
CA LEU A 66 2.24 -8.04 -4.90
C LEU A 66 1.05 -7.25 -5.42
N GLU A 67 1.23 -5.96 -5.72
CA GLU A 67 0.20 -5.11 -6.32
C GLU A 67 -0.25 -5.67 -7.67
N ARG A 68 0.70 -6.09 -8.51
CA ARG A 68 0.41 -6.74 -9.79
C ARG A 68 -0.34 -8.06 -9.59
N ILE A 69 0.11 -8.94 -8.69
CA ILE A 69 -0.57 -10.22 -8.43
C ILE A 69 -1.99 -9.96 -7.93
N ALA A 70 -2.16 -9.08 -6.94
CA ALA A 70 -3.48 -8.78 -6.40
C ALA A 70 -4.42 -8.19 -7.46
N THR A 71 -3.91 -7.34 -8.34
CA THR A 71 -4.72 -6.69 -9.40
C THR A 71 -4.97 -7.62 -10.59
N ASP A 72 -3.94 -8.31 -11.09
CA ASP A 72 -4.04 -9.21 -12.24
C ASP A 72 -4.82 -10.48 -11.90
N SER A 73 -4.63 -11.06 -10.70
CA SER A 73 -5.45 -12.19 -10.24
C SER A 73 -6.92 -11.80 -10.10
N ASN A 74 -7.20 -10.66 -9.46
CA ASN A 74 -8.58 -10.18 -9.30
C ASN A 74 -9.26 -9.91 -10.65
N THR A 75 -8.54 -9.34 -11.63
CA THR A 75 -9.11 -9.08 -12.96
C THR A 75 -9.22 -10.33 -13.83
N GLY A 76 -8.29 -11.29 -13.70
CA GLY A 76 -8.33 -12.58 -14.38
C GLY A 76 -9.48 -13.46 -13.88
N GLU A 77 -9.58 -13.62 -12.56
CA GLU A 77 -10.64 -14.40 -11.92
C GLU A 77 -12.03 -13.82 -12.19
N ALA A 78 -12.20 -12.50 -12.12
CA ALA A 78 -13.48 -11.84 -12.42
C ALA A 78 -13.92 -12.07 -13.88
N ARG A 79 -12.99 -12.03 -14.84
CA ARG A 79 -13.29 -12.31 -16.26
C ARG A 79 -13.65 -13.78 -16.48
N GLU A 80 -12.92 -14.69 -15.86
CA GLU A 80 -13.17 -16.12 -15.96
C GLU A 80 -14.54 -16.48 -15.37
N GLN A 81 -14.87 -15.93 -14.20
CA GLN A 81 -16.16 -16.10 -13.57
C GLN A 81 -17.30 -15.57 -14.45
N ALA A 82 -17.12 -14.40 -15.07
CA ALA A 82 -18.10 -13.85 -16.02
C ALA A 82 -18.27 -14.74 -17.27
N ARG A 83 -17.19 -15.31 -17.80
CA ARG A 83 -17.24 -16.24 -18.93
C ARG A 83 -18.01 -17.51 -18.59
N ILE A 84 -17.68 -18.14 -17.46
CA ILE A 84 -18.34 -19.35 -16.97
C ILE A 84 -19.84 -19.07 -16.74
N ALA A 85 -20.18 -17.93 -16.14
CA ALA A 85 -21.57 -17.53 -15.94
C ALA A 85 -22.34 -17.40 -17.26
N ALA A 86 -21.74 -16.78 -18.28
CA ALA A 86 -22.34 -16.67 -19.62
C ALA A 86 -22.51 -18.04 -20.30
N GLU A 87 -21.54 -18.95 -20.14
CA GLU A 87 -21.62 -20.31 -20.67
C GLU A 87 -22.74 -21.12 -19.99
N ILE A 88 -22.88 -21.02 -18.66
CA ILE A 88 -23.96 -21.65 -17.92
C ILE A 88 -25.32 -21.13 -18.40
N GLU A 89 -25.45 -19.83 -18.60
CA GLU A 89 -26.72 -19.24 -19.07
C GLU A 89 -27.07 -19.69 -20.49
N ALA A 90 -26.08 -19.75 -21.39
CA ALA A 90 -26.27 -20.32 -22.72
C ALA A 90 -26.74 -21.79 -22.63
N LEU A 91 -26.07 -22.62 -21.82
CA LEU A 91 -26.46 -24.02 -21.61
C LEU A 91 -27.83 -24.17 -20.96
N ARG A 92 -28.32 -23.19 -20.20
CA ARG A 92 -29.67 -23.18 -19.63
C ARG A 92 -30.75 -22.75 -20.62
N GLY A 93 -30.44 -21.89 -21.59
CA GLY A 93 -31.36 -21.50 -22.65
C GLY A 93 -31.58 -22.59 -23.72
N LEU A 94 -30.58 -23.44 -23.97
CA LEU A 94 -30.66 -24.54 -24.95
C LEU A 94 -31.66 -25.69 -24.64
N PRO A 95 -31.89 -26.16 -23.39
CA PRO A 95 -32.82 -27.27 -23.12
C PRO A 95 -34.30 -26.91 -23.34
N ALA A 96 -34.68 -25.63 -23.25
CA ALA A 96 -36.06 -25.20 -23.52
C ALA A 96 -36.39 -25.22 -25.03
N ALA A 97 -35.45 -24.81 -25.89
CA ALA A 97 -35.67 -24.72 -27.34
C ALA A 97 -35.71 -26.07 -28.07
N ARG A 98 -35.31 -27.17 -27.42
CA ARG A 98 -35.31 -28.51 -28.04
C ARG A 98 -36.67 -29.22 -27.93
N GLN A 99 -37.54 -28.82 -26.99
CA GLN A 99 -38.84 -29.49 -26.79
C GLN A 99 -39.96 -28.93 -27.69
N GLU A 100 -39.84 -27.72 -28.21
CA GLU A 100 -40.86 -27.11 -29.10
C GLU A 100 -40.82 -27.60 -30.56
N LYS A 101 -39.79 -28.34 -31.00
CA LYS A 101 -39.63 -28.77 -32.40
C LYS A 101 -40.09 -30.20 -32.69
N SER A 102 -40.75 -30.87 -31.75
CA SER A 102 -41.19 -32.27 -31.90
C SER A 102 -42.70 -32.49 -31.92
N GLU A 103 -43.51 -31.45 -32.13
CA GLU A 103 -44.97 -31.59 -32.38
C GLU A 103 -45.35 -31.27 -33.83
#